data_AF-A0A7J8ZAR3-F1
#
_entry.id   AF-A0A7J8ZAR3-F1
#
_cell.length_a   1.000
_cell.length_b   1.000
_cell.length_c   1.000
_cell.angle_alpha   90.00
_cell.angle_beta   90.00
_cell.angle_gamma   90.00
#
_symmetry.space_group_name_H-M   'P 1'
#
loop_
_entity.id
_entity.type
_entity.pdbx_description
1 polymer ?
#
loop_
_entity_poly.entity_id
_entity_poly.type
_entity_poly.pdbx_seq_one_letter_code
_entity_poly.pdbx_strand_id
1 'polypeptide(L)'
;KALELVKSGATLLLLDVPQYTLIGIDTQVFSVGPAFKGIKMIPPGVHFVFYSSSTRDGKEFSPITGFFIDAGYSQVVVRMWDQQEERLIKVPEEEEERYRQAVRSFEFDKHLGPYDLSLYADWKRLSNYITKSTIERLEPIGGEITVTYEHGMLKNTCKSAMERILDEQLRNSKFSSPAEKHPKRGCYYTPIPRIIKRKGIESEQLTSLNLDKASTELLETLLVKDYGGSEESLLGELQFAFIAFLMGQSLEAFMQWKSLVSLLLGCTE
;
A
#
# COMPACT_ATOMS: atom_id res chain seq x y z
N LYS A 1 -12.38 28.30 9.41
CA LYS A 1 -12.20 26.86 9.70
C LYS A 1 -12.46 25.95 8.48
N ALA A 2 -13.71 25.69 8.05
CA ALA A 2 -13.95 24.79 6.90
C ALA A 2 -13.36 25.30 5.57
N LEU A 3 -13.54 26.59 5.25
CA LEU A 3 -12.97 27.19 4.05
C LEU A 3 -11.42 27.20 4.05
N GLU A 4 -10.80 27.34 5.23
CA GLU A 4 -9.34 27.27 5.35
C GLU A 4 -8.84 25.85 5.11
N LEU A 5 -9.54 24.84 5.64
CA LEU A 5 -9.21 23.44 5.40
C LEU A 5 -9.38 23.03 3.93
N VAL A 6 -10.37 23.60 3.23
CA VAL A 6 -10.50 23.41 1.77
C VAL A 6 -9.35 24.09 1.03
N LYS A 7 -8.91 25.27 1.48
CA LYS A 7 -7.81 26.01 0.86
C LYS A 7 -6.45 25.40 1.14
N SER A 8 -6.22 24.84 2.34
CA SER A 8 -4.92 24.29 2.75
C SER A 8 -4.80 22.79 2.51
N GLY A 9 -5.92 22.06 2.56
CA GLY A 9 -5.96 20.62 2.34
C GLY A 9 -5.81 20.27 0.86
N ALA A 10 -5.27 19.09 0.61
CA ALA A 10 -5.24 18.51 -0.71
C ALA A 10 -6.62 18.03 -1.16
N THR A 11 -6.76 17.82 -2.47
CA THR A 11 -7.94 17.26 -3.10
C THR A 11 -7.54 16.08 -3.97
N LEU A 12 -8.22 14.96 -3.82
CA LEU A 12 -8.16 13.81 -4.71
C LEU A 12 -9.37 13.88 -5.65
N LEU A 13 -9.13 14.14 -6.93
CA LEU A 13 -10.15 14.15 -7.97
C LEU A 13 -10.12 12.80 -8.71
N LEU A 14 -11.25 12.11 -8.72
CA LEU A 14 -11.44 10.81 -9.37
C LEU A 14 -12.47 10.96 -10.49
N LEU A 15 -12.05 10.75 -11.72
CA LEU A 15 -12.87 10.93 -12.91
C LEU A 15 -13.38 9.59 -13.42
N ASP A 16 -14.64 9.58 -13.86
CA ASP A 16 -15.30 8.47 -14.55
C ASP A 16 -15.32 7.13 -13.80
N VAL A 17 -15.21 7.19 -12.47
CA VAL A 17 -15.30 6.00 -11.62
C VAL A 17 -16.73 5.43 -11.67
N PRO A 18 -16.90 4.14 -11.98
CA PRO A 18 -18.21 3.51 -12.02
C PRO A 18 -18.95 3.58 -10.69
N GLN A 19 -20.28 3.73 -10.74
CA GLN A 19 -21.11 3.66 -9.54
C GLN A 19 -20.95 2.31 -8.82
N TYR A 20 -21.13 2.34 -7.50
CA TYR A 20 -20.97 1.22 -6.58
C TYR A 20 -19.53 0.75 -6.33
N THR A 21 -18.55 1.24 -7.10
CA THR A 21 -17.13 1.07 -6.77
C THR A 21 -16.87 1.52 -5.34
N LEU A 22 -16.16 0.71 -4.57
CA LEU A 22 -15.70 1.12 -3.25
C LEU A 22 -14.41 1.91 -3.43
N ILE A 23 -14.37 3.12 -2.87
CA ILE A 23 -13.18 3.97 -2.79
C ILE A 23 -12.87 4.17 -1.33
N GLY A 24 -11.64 3.90 -0.93
CA GLY A 24 -11.11 4.21 0.38
C GLY A 24 -9.96 5.19 0.34
N ILE A 25 -9.85 5.98 1.40
CA ILE A 25 -8.66 6.76 1.74
C ILE A 25 -8.35 6.54 3.21
N ASP A 26 -7.14 6.10 3.49
CA ASP A 26 -6.65 5.77 4.83
C ASP A 26 -7.52 4.72 5.53
N THR A 27 -8.34 5.12 6.50
CA THR A 27 -9.26 4.25 7.25
C THR A 27 -10.73 4.46 6.85
N GLN A 28 -10.99 5.34 5.89
CA GLN A 28 -12.33 5.69 5.43
C GLN A 28 -12.67 4.95 4.14
N VAL A 29 -13.91 4.49 4.02
CA VAL A 29 -14.42 3.81 2.82
C VAL A 29 -15.76 4.42 2.41
N PHE A 30 -15.90 4.66 1.11
CA PHE A 30 -17.06 5.27 0.46
C PHE A 30 -17.53 4.38 -0.68
N SER A 31 -18.83 4.34 -0.92
CA SER A 31 -19.39 3.78 -2.16
C SER A 31 -19.63 4.93 -3.14
N VAL A 32 -19.15 4.77 -4.38
CA VAL A 32 -19.27 5.79 -5.42
C VAL A 32 -20.74 5.95 -5.84
N GLY A 33 -21.29 7.12 -5.56
CA GLY A 33 -22.61 7.52 -6.04
C GLY A 33 -22.57 8.23 -7.41
N PRO A 34 -23.73 8.53 -8.03
CA PRO A 34 -23.81 9.09 -9.38
C PRO A 34 -23.07 10.43 -9.59
N ALA A 35 -22.88 11.19 -8.52
CA ALA A 35 -22.30 12.53 -8.55
C ALA A 35 -20.92 12.60 -7.89
N PHE A 36 -20.41 11.49 -7.35
CA PHE A 36 -19.16 11.49 -6.60
C PHE A 36 -17.96 11.61 -7.55
N LYS A 37 -17.05 12.54 -7.27
CA LYS A 37 -15.83 12.78 -8.05
C LYS A 37 -14.57 12.84 -7.19
N GLY A 38 -14.61 12.39 -5.95
CA GLY A 38 -13.45 12.30 -5.08
C GLY A 38 -13.60 13.03 -3.75
N ILE A 39 -12.46 13.41 -3.14
CA ILE A 39 -12.35 13.78 -1.73
C ILE A 39 -11.56 15.09 -1.60
N LYS A 40 -12.05 16.01 -0.75
CA LYS A 40 -11.41 17.30 -0.45
C LYS A 40 -11.07 17.44 1.03
N MET A 41 -10.26 18.45 1.36
CA MET A 41 -9.76 18.73 2.72
C MET A 41 -8.88 17.60 3.28
N ILE A 42 -8.17 16.88 2.39
CA ILE A 42 -7.21 15.86 2.80
C ILE A 42 -6.04 16.59 3.48
N PRO A 43 -5.70 16.27 4.74
CA PRO A 43 -4.56 16.90 5.40
C PRO A 43 -3.26 16.69 4.61
N PRO A 44 -2.25 17.54 4.77
CA PRO A 44 -0.95 17.29 4.17
C PRO A 44 -0.27 16.06 4.76
N GLY A 45 0.44 15.31 3.91
CA GLY A 45 1.22 14.13 4.27
C GLY A 45 0.92 12.92 3.40
N VAL A 46 1.38 11.75 3.86
CA VAL A 46 1.14 10.49 3.16
C VAL A 46 -0.28 10.00 3.42
N HIS A 47 -0.95 9.57 2.36
CA HIS A 47 -2.26 8.93 2.40
C HIS A 47 -2.25 7.66 1.55
N PHE A 48 -3.07 6.69 1.91
CA PHE A 48 -3.24 5.46 1.13
C PHE A 48 -4.63 5.44 0.51
N VAL A 49 -4.69 5.49 -0.82
CA VAL A 49 -5.94 5.42 -1.56
C VAL A 49 -6.09 4.00 -2.07
N PHE A 50 -7.28 3.44 -1.91
CA PHE A 50 -7.57 2.10 -2.40
C PHE A 50 -8.97 2.02 -2.98
N TYR A 51 -9.19 1.05 -3.86
CA TYR A 51 -10.48 0.84 -4.48
C TYR A 51 -10.72 -0.61 -4.83
N SER A 52 -12.00 -0.92 -5.01
CA SER A 52 -12.47 -2.20 -5.49
C SER A 52 -13.65 -1.95 -6.43
N SER A 53 -13.46 -2.28 -7.71
CA SER A 53 -14.52 -2.19 -8.72
C SER A 53 -15.63 -3.17 -8.37
N SER A 54 -16.87 -2.81 -8.68
CA SER A 54 -18.01 -3.67 -8.44
C SER A 54 -18.69 -4.09 -9.72
N THR A 55 -19.46 -5.18 -9.67
CA THR A 55 -20.43 -5.49 -10.72
C THR A 55 -21.48 -4.38 -10.86
N ARG A 56 -22.19 -4.35 -11.99
CA ARG A 56 -23.20 -3.32 -12.29
C ARG A 56 -24.34 -3.24 -11.27
N ASP A 57 -24.58 -4.32 -10.52
CA ASP A 57 -25.57 -4.43 -9.46
C ASP A 57 -24.99 -4.22 -8.05
N GLY A 58 -23.69 -3.93 -7.92
CA GLY A 58 -23.02 -3.60 -6.66
C GLY A 58 -22.93 -4.76 -5.66
N LYS A 59 -23.01 -6.01 -6.12
CA LYS A 59 -23.04 -7.19 -5.25
C LYS A 59 -21.70 -7.90 -5.11
N GLU A 60 -20.90 -7.89 -6.17
CA GLU A 60 -19.59 -8.53 -6.18
C GLU A 60 -18.51 -7.48 -6.44
N PHE A 61 -17.34 -7.72 -5.84
CA PHE A 61 -16.23 -6.78 -5.77
C PHE A 61 -14.95 -7.43 -6.27
N SER A 62 -14.16 -6.69 -7.05
CA SER A 62 -12.85 -7.12 -7.50
C SER A 62 -11.81 -7.03 -6.36
N PRO A 63 -10.66 -7.71 -6.49
CA PRO A 63 -9.57 -7.55 -5.54
C PRO A 63 -9.18 -6.07 -5.37
N ILE A 64 -8.82 -5.69 -4.14
CA ILE A 64 -8.44 -4.31 -3.86
C ILE A 64 -7.18 -3.94 -4.66
N THR A 65 -7.21 -2.74 -5.23
CA THR A 65 -6.04 -2.05 -5.75
C THR A 65 -5.83 -0.78 -4.97
N GLY A 66 -4.62 -0.54 -4.48
CA GLY A 66 -4.28 0.69 -3.76
C GLY A 66 -2.97 1.29 -4.20
N PHE A 67 -2.77 2.56 -3.85
CA PHE A 67 -1.56 3.31 -4.14
C PHE A 67 -1.37 4.40 -3.07
N PHE A 68 -0.13 4.80 -2.86
CA PHE A 68 0.18 5.89 -1.95
C PHE A 68 0.12 7.23 -2.69
N ILE A 69 -0.25 8.27 -1.95
CA ILE A 69 -0.08 9.66 -2.37
C ILE A 69 0.66 10.42 -1.29
N ASP A 70 1.59 11.27 -1.70
CA ASP A 70 2.20 12.29 -0.84
C ASP A 70 1.48 13.62 -1.14
N ALA A 71 0.53 13.98 -0.27
CA ALA A 71 -0.33 15.12 -0.43
C ALA A 71 0.32 16.38 0.15
N GLY A 72 0.76 17.27 -0.74
CA GLY A 72 1.21 18.62 -0.39
C GLY A 72 0.05 19.57 -0.09
N TYR A 73 0.39 20.73 0.48
CA TYR A 73 -0.58 21.79 0.73
C TYR A 73 -1.29 22.22 -0.55
N SER A 74 -2.62 22.27 -0.50
CA SER A 74 -3.47 22.68 -1.63
C SER A 74 -3.23 21.89 -2.93
N GLN A 75 -2.59 20.72 -2.84
CA GLN A 75 -2.28 19.90 -4.01
C GLN A 75 -3.56 19.25 -4.53
N VAL A 76 -3.69 19.18 -5.85
CA VAL A 76 -4.77 18.45 -6.50
C VAL A 76 -4.16 17.24 -7.19
N VAL A 77 -4.52 16.06 -6.71
CA VAL A 77 -4.15 14.77 -7.31
C VAL A 77 -5.31 14.32 -8.19
N VAL A 78 -5.06 14.14 -9.49
CA VAL A 78 -6.09 13.71 -10.44
C VAL A 78 -5.82 12.26 -10.87
N ARG A 79 -6.88 11.46 -10.87
CA ARG A 79 -6.90 10.12 -11.45
C ARG A 79 -8.14 9.96 -12.31
N MET A 80 -8.00 9.20 -13.40
CA MET A 80 -9.10 8.88 -14.29
C MET A 80 -9.26 7.37 -14.37
N TRP A 81 -10.52 6.93 -14.36
CA TRP A 81 -10.84 5.52 -14.52
C TRP A 81 -10.65 5.08 -15.97
N ASP A 82 -9.81 4.09 -16.18
CA ASP A 82 -9.71 3.37 -17.44
C ASP A 82 -10.71 2.22 -17.45
N GLN A 83 -11.68 2.27 -18.35
CA GLN A 83 -12.73 1.24 -18.45
C GLN A 83 -12.21 -0.09 -18.99
N GLN A 84 -11.13 -0.08 -19.77
CA GLN A 84 -10.59 -1.33 -20.35
C GLN A 84 -9.80 -2.12 -19.32
N GLU A 85 -8.95 -1.44 -18.56
CA GLU A 85 -8.08 -2.04 -17.55
C GLU A 85 -8.71 -2.03 -16.14
N GLU A 86 -9.93 -1.50 -15.99
CA GLU A 86 -10.65 -1.34 -14.71
C GLU A 86 -9.79 -0.75 -13.57
N ARG A 87 -9.06 0.34 -13.87
CA ARG A 87 -8.10 0.93 -12.92
C ARG A 87 -8.00 2.45 -12.98
N LEU A 88 -7.45 3.04 -11.91
CA LEU A 88 -7.23 4.48 -11.81
C LEU A 88 -5.84 4.87 -12.35
N ILE A 89 -5.81 5.45 -13.55
CA ILE A 89 -4.57 5.90 -14.18
C ILE A 89 -4.28 7.38 -13.94
N LYS A 90 -3.00 7.75 -14.04
CA LYS A 90 -2.57 9.15 -14.08
C LYS A 90 -3.02 9.77 -15.40
N VAL A 91 -3.59 10.95 -15.34
CA VAL A 91 -3.91 11.76 -16.53
C VAL A 91 -2.64 12.41 -17.08
N PRO A 92 -2.57 12.69 -18.40
CA PRO A 92 -1.49 13.47 -18.98
C PRO A 92 -1.35 14.85 -18.32
N GLU A 93 -0.13 15.37 -18.20
CA GLU A 93 0.17 16.60 -17.45
C GLU A 93 -0.63 17.82 -17.95
N GLU A 94 -0.81 17.95 -19.26
CA GLU A 94 -1.60 19.02 -19.88
C GLU A 94 -3.07 19.00 -19.42
N GLU A 95 -3.67 17.82 -19.36
CA GLU A 95 -5.04 17.64 -18.89
C GLU A 95 -5.14 17.79 -17.37
N GLU A 96 -4.13 17.32 -16.65
CA GLU A 96 -4.07 17.42 -15.19
C GLU A 96 -4.21 18.87 -14.75
N GLU A 97 -3.44 19.80 -15.33
CA GLU A 97 -3.47 21.21 -14.90
C GLU A 97 -4.84 21.88 -15.15
N ARG A 98 -5.53 21.52 -16.23
CA ARG A 98 -6.91 21.99 -16.48
C ARG A 98 -7.85 21.55 -15.35
N TYR A 99 -7.75 20.30 -14.91
CA TYR A 99 -8.55 19.81 -13.78
C TYR A 99 -8.13 20.45 -12.45
N ARG A 100 -6.83 20.70 -12.24
CA ARG A 100 -6.36 21.42 -11.05
C ARG A 100 -6.96 22.82 -10.96
N GLN A 101 -7.01 23.54 -12.09
CA GLN A 101 -7.64 24.86 -12.17
C GLN A 101 -9.13 24.80 -11.85
N ALA A 102 -9.85 23.84 -12.43
CA ALA A 102 -11.28 23.66 -12.17
C ALA A 102 -11.61 23.28 -10.71
N VAL A 103 -10.73 22.52 -10.03
CA VAL A 103 -10.85 22.26 -8.59
C VAL A 103 -10.62 23.54 -7.79
N ARG A 104 -9.60 24.33 -8.15
CA ARG A 104 -9.29 25.62 -7.50
C ARG A 104 -10.38 26.68 -7.71
N SER A 105 -11.11 26.63 -8.82
CA SER A 105 -12.27 27.49 -9.10
C SER A 105 -13.58 26.97 -8.47
N PHE A 106 -13.52 25.88 -7.68
CA PHE A 106 -14.65 25.26 -6.99
C PHE A 106 -15.72 24.64 -7.91
N GLU A 107 -15.43 24.40 -9.19
CA GLU A 107 -16.38 23.78 -10.12
C GLU A 107 -16.80 22.36 -9.70
N PHE A 108 -15.89 21.65 -9.02
CA PHE A 108 -16.12 20.31 -8.50
C PHE A 108 -16.64 20.27 -7.06
N ASP A 109 -16.79 21.40 -6.36
CA ASP A 109 -16.96 21.42 -4.90
C ASP A 109 -18.16 20.60 -4.40
N LYS A 110 -19.28 20.63 -5.15
CA LYS A 110 -20.51 19.86 -4.86
C LYS A 110 -20.39 18.35 -5.09
N HIS A 111 -19.36 17.90 -5.79
CA HIS A 111 -19.09 16.51 -6.16
C HIS A 111 -17.99 15.87 -5.31
N LEU A 112 -17.36 16.65 -4.43
CA LEU A 112 -16.24 16.22 -3.59
C LEU A 112 -16.69 15.99 -2.16
N GLY A 113 -16.51 14.77 -1.68
CA GLY A 113 -16.75 14.41 -0.28
C GLY A 113 -15.71 15.04 0.66
N PRO A 114 -16.09 15.50 1.85
CA PRO A 114 -15.13 15.97 2.84
C PRO A 114 -14.36 14.78 3.44
N TYR A 115 -13.03 14.92 3.59
CA TYR A 115 -12.25 13.99 4.40
C TYR A 115 -12.68 14.10 5.88
N ASP A 116 -12.97 12.99 6.54
CA ASP A 116 -13.30 12.97 7.97
C ASP A 116 -12.05 13.18 8.84
N LEU A 117 -11.85 14.42 9.26
CA LEU A 117 -10.72 14.82 10.09
C LEU A 117 -10.71 14.17 11.48
N SER A 118 -11.82 13.61 11.95
CA SER A 118 -11.84 12.90 13.24
C SER A 118 -10.98 11.63 13.21
N LEU A 119 -10.87 10.99 12.04
CA LEU A 119 -10.10 9.76 11.81
C LEU A 119 -8.63 10.03 11.46
N TYR A 120 -8.26 11.29 11.21
CA TYR A 120 -6.89 11.65 10.82
C TYR A 120 -5.85 11.36 11.91
N ALA A 121 -6.21 11.52 13.19
CA ALA A 121 -5.29 11.28 14.28
C ALA A 121 -4.83 9.81 14.33
N ASP A 122 -5.75 8.87 14.07
CA ASP A 122 -5.44 7.44 14.03
C ASP A 122 -4.65 7.10 12.77
N TRP A 123 -5.01 7.66 11.61
CA TRP A 123 -4.20 7.53 10.40
C TRP A 123 -2.76 8.00 10.62
N LYS A 124 -2.57 9.18 11.23
CA LYS A 124 -1.24 9.74 11.46
C LYS A 124 -0.38 8.85 12.35
N ARG A 125 -0.97 8.12 13.30
CA ARG A 125 -0.26 7.14 14.13
C ARG A 125 0.16 5.90 13.34
N LEU A 126 -0.63 5.50 12.34
CA LEU A 126 -0.33 4.35 11.49
C LEU A 126 0.74 4.64 10.44
N SER A 127 0.93 5.92 10.07
CA SER A 127 1.76 6.34 8.93
C SER A 127 2.88 7.33 9.28
N ASN A 128 3.17 7.59 10.55
CA ASN A 128 4.10 8.66 10.95
C ASN A 128 5.56 8.46 10.50
N TYR A 129 6.01 7.23 10.22
CA TYR A 129 7.35 6.93 9.71
C TYR A 129 7.37 6.73 8.18
N ILE A 130 6.21 6.73 7.52
CA ILE A 130 6.17 6.65 6.05
C ILE A 130 6.49 8.02 5.48
N THR A 131 7.59 8.08 4.73
CA THR A 131 8.05 9.29 4.03
C THR A 131 7.87 9.14 2.52
N LYS A 132 8.03 10.24 1.78
CA LYS A 132 8.09 10.21 0.31
C LYS A 132 9.18 9.25 -0.19
N SER A 133 10.36 9.27 0.43
CA SER A 133 11.45 8.35 0.11
C SER A 133 11.12 6.88 0.42
N THR A 134 10.33 6.63 1.48
CA THR A 134 9.84 5.28 1.78
C THR A 134 8.94 4.77 0.66
N ILE A 135 8.01 5.61 0.18
CA ILE A 135 7.11 5.27 -0.92
C ILE A 135 7.91 5.04 -2.20
N GLU A 136 8.74 6.00 -2.62
CA GLU A 136 9.53 5.90 -3.85
C GLU A 136 10.45 4.67 -3.90
N ARG A 137 10.94 4.22 -2.74
CA ARG A 137 11.78 3.03 -2.61
C ARG A 137 10.99 1.72 -2.71
N LEU A 138 9.79 1.66 -2.13
CA LEU A 138 9.04 0.42 -1.94
C LEU A 138 7.93 0.20 -2.97
N GLU A 139 7.37 1.27 -3.52
CA GLU A 139 6.21 1.24 -4.39
C GLU A 139 6.52 0.47 -5.70
N PRO A 140 5.62 -0.42 -6.15
CA PRO A 140 5.83 -1.18 -7.39
C PRO A 140 5.86 -0.28 -8.62
N ILE A 141 6.42 -0.77 -9.73
CA ILE A 141 6.39 -0.06 -11.01
C ILE A 141 4.92 0.18 -11.41
N GLY A 142 4.53 1.45 -11.47
CA GLY A 142 3.17 1.88 -11.80
C GLY A 142 2.36 2.37 -10.59
N GLY A 143 2.82 2.15 -9.36
CA GLY A 143 2.18 2.66 -8.15
C GLY A 143 1.15 1.74 -7.51
N GLU A 144 0.60 0.82 -8.30
CA GLU A 144 -0.55 0.01 -7.92
C GLU A 144 -0.11 -1.25 -7.14
N ILE A 145 -0.62 -1.36 -5.92
CA ILE A 145 -0.48 -2.51 -5.02
C ILE A 145 -1.78 -3.29 -5.06
N THR A 146 -1.72 -4.52 -5.57
CA THR A 146 -2.88 -5.43 -5.63
C THR A 146 -2.41 -6.87 -5.65
N VAL A 147 -3.18 -7.76 -5.02
CA VAL A 147 -2.89 -9.21 -4.95
C VAL A 147 -2.79 -9.88 -6.34
N THR A 148 -3.39 -9.29 -7.37
CA THR A 148 -3.41 -9.86 -8.73
C THR A 148 -2.07 -9.73 -9.46
N TYR A 149 -1.25 -8.73 -9.13
CA TYR A 149 0.05 -8.47 -9.78
C TYR A 149 1.26 -8.91 -8.96
N GLU A 150 1.02 -9.48 -7.79
CA GLU A 150 2.09 -9.90 -6.89
C GLU A 150 2.96 -11.01 -7.48
N HIS A 151 4.21 -11.03 -7.05
CA HIS A 151 5.07 -12.18 -7.27
C HIS A 151 4.48 -13.35 -6.49
N GLY A 152 3.83 -14.29 -7.20
CA GLY A 152 3.26 -15.48 -6.58
C GLY A 152 4.20 -16.06 -5.51
N MET A 153 3.64 -16.35 -4.33
CA MET A 153 4.34 -16.61 -3.05
C MET A 153 5.76 -17.17 -3.22
N LEU A 154 6.74 -16.54 -2.56
CA LEU A 154 8.15 -16.94 -2.49
C LEU A 154 8.31 -18.46 -2.63
N LYS A 155 8.76 -18.90 -3.81
CA LYS A 155 8.83 -20.32 -4.17
C LYS A 155 9.90 -21.10 -3.37
N ASN A 156 10.79 -20.41 -2.66
CA ASN A 156 12.04 -20.98 -2.15
C ASN A 156 12.22 -20.91 -0.62
N THR A 157 11.14 -20.79 0.16
CA THR A 157 11.23 -20.76 1.64
C THR A 157 10.45 -21.91 2.29
N CYS A 158 10.87 -22.29 3.50
CA CYS A 158 10.11 -23.21 4.34
C CYS A 158 8.76 -22.55 4.68
N LYS A 159 7.66 -23.11 4.16
CA LYS A 159 6.30 -22.61 4.36
C LYS A 159 5.70 -23.25 5.60
N SER A 160 5.05 -22.44 6.44
CA SER A 160 4.23 -22.99 7.54
C SER A 160 3.04 -23.80 7.00
N ALA A 161 2.44 -24.64 7.85
CA ALA A 161 1.26 -25.41 7.46
C ALA A 161 0.12 -24.51 6.92
N MET A 162 -0.12 -23.37 7.58
CA MET A 162 -1.11 -22.38 7.13
C MET A 162 -0.74 -21.72 5.81
N GLU A 163 0.53 -21.40 5.57
CA GLU A 163 0.99 -20.82 4.30
C GLU A 163 0.80 -21.82 3.13
N ARG A 164 0.95 -23.13 3.38
CA ARG A 164 0.67 -24.17 2.38
C ARG A 164 -0.82 -24.29 2.08
N ILE A 165 -1.68 -24.20 3.10
CA ILE A 165 -3.14 -24.19 2.93
C ILE A 165 -3.56 -22.95 2.12
N LEU A 166 -2.98 -21.79 2.43
CA LEU A 166 -3.25 -20.54 1.71
C LEU A 166 -2.84 -20.63 0.23
N ASP A 167 -1.66 -21.20 -0.07
CA ASP A 167 -1.24 -21.46 -1.45
C ASP A 167 -2.24 -22.34 -2.21
N GLU A 168 -2.75 -23.40 -1.57
CA GLU A 168 -3.74 -24.30 -2.18
C GLU A 168 -5.06 -23.57 -2.45
N GLN A 169 -5.52 -22.73 -1.51
CA GLN A 169 -6.72 -21.91 -1.69
C GLN A 169 -6.56 -20.90 -2.84
N LEU A 170 -5.41 -20.23 -2.94
CA LEU A 170 -5.13 -19.27 -4.01
C LEU A 170 -5.07 -19.94 -5.38
N ARG A 171 -4.45 -21.12 -5.48
CA ARG A 171 -4.41 -21.93 -6.73
C ARG A 171 -5.80 -22.37 -7.19
N ASN A 172 -6.70 -22.64 -6.26
CA ASN A 172 -8.06 -23.08 -6.55
C ASN A 172 -9.04 -21.90 -6.73
N SER A 173 -8.58 -20.65 -6.54
CA SER A 173 -9.44 -19.47 -6.65
C SER A 173 -9.81 -19.16 -8.12
N LYS A 174 -11.05 -18.72 -8.33
CA LYS A 174 -11.60 -18.35 -9.65
C LYS A 174 -10.88 -17.17 -10.34
N PHE A 175 -10.01 -16.47 -9.61
CA PHE A 175 -9.20 -15.35 -10.09
C PHE A 175 -7.87 -15.79 -10.71
N SER A 176 -7.56 -17.09 -10.69
CA SER A 176 -6.43 -17.66 -11.43
C SER A 176 -6.77 -17.78 -12.93
N SER A 177 -6.78 -16.64 -13.64
CA SER A 177 -6.85 -16.67 -15.11
C SER A 177 -5.57 -17.29 -15.69
N PRO A 178 -5.67 -18.03 -16.80
CA PRO A 178 -4.50 -18.59 -17.48
C PRO A 178 -3.69 -17.47 -18.12
N ALA A 179 -2.68 -16.98 -17.40
CA ALA A 179 -1.51 -16.27 -17.92
C ALA A 179 -1.78 -15.20 -18.99
N GLU A 180 -2.45 -14.11 -18.61
CA GLU A 180 -2.10 -12.84 -19.23
C GLU A 180 -0.76 -12.38 -18.63
N LYS A 181 0.18 -12.05 -19.52
CA LYS A 181 1.55 -11.65 -19.21
C LYS A 181 1.61 -10.25 -18.59
N HIS A 182 0.76 -9.95 -17.62
CA HIS A 182 0.92 -8.73 -16.83
C HIS A 182 2.27 -8.85 -16.10
N PRO A 183 3.19 -7.89 -16.30
CA PRO A 183 4.49 -7.94 -15.62
C PRO A 183 4.24 -7.96 -14.12
N LYS A 184 4.80 -8.96 -13.44
CA LYS A 184 4.74 -9.06 -11.98
C LYS A 184 5.33 -7.78 -11.39
N ARG A 185 4.53 -7.09 -10.58
CA ARG A 185 4.80 -5.77 -10.03
C ARG A 185 4.55 -5.83 -8.53
N GLY A 186 5.45 -6.52 -7.84
CA GLY A 186 5.48 -6.54 -6.39
C GLY A 186 6.17 -5.31 -5.82
N CYS A 187 5.94 -5.05 -4.54
CA CYS A 187 6.65 -3.99 -3.82
C CYS A 187 8.13 -4.37 -3.64
N TYR A 188 9.02 -3.39 -3.60
CA TYR A 188 10.47 -3.58 -3.48
C TYR A 188 10.91 -3.69 -2.01
N TYR A 189 10.32 -4.63 -1.28
CA TYR A 189 10.63 -4.85 0.13
C TYR A 189 12.08 -5.28 0.36
N THR A 190 12.62 -4.90 1.51
CA THR A 190 13.94 -5.33 1.96
C THR A 190 13.91 -6.83 2.26
N PRO A 191 14.76 -7.65 1.62
CA PRO A 191 14.73 -9.09 1.83
C PRO A 191 15.24 -9.45 3.23
N ILE A 192 14.39 -10.10 4.05
CA ILE A 192 14.74 -10.55 5.40
C ILE A 192 15.02 -12.05 5.38
N PRO A 193 16.27 -12.50 5.62
CA PRO A 193 16.60 -13.91 5.74
C PRO A 193 15.90 -14.55 6.94
N ARG A 194 15.08 -15.59 6.72
CA ARG A 194 14.45 -16.36 7.81
C ARG A 194 15.39 -17.32 8.52
N ILE A 195 16.47 -17.73 7.87
CA ILE A 195 17.46 -18.69 8.41
C ILE A 195 18.84 -18.20 8.04
N ILE A 196 19.70 -18.00 9.03
CA ILE A 196 21.11 -17.72 8.79
C ILE A 196 21.83 -19.03 8.54
N LYS A 197 22.32 -19.21 7.30
CA LYS A 197 23.16 -20.33 6.91
C LYS A 197 24.61 -19.90 6.84
N ARG A 198 25.41 -20.26 7.85
CA ARG A 198 26.87 -20.09 7.83
C ARG A 198 27.53 -21.44 7.55
N LYS A 199 28.39 -21.50 6.52
CA LYS A 199 29.15 -22.72 6.18
C LYS A 199 30.26 -22.93 7.21
N GLY A 200 30.40 -24.16 7.71
CA GLY A 200 31.47 -24.56 8.64
C GLY A 200 31.17 -24.41 10.13
N ILE A 201 29.91 -24.15 10.50
CA ILE A 201 29.45 -24.11 11.90
C ILE A 201 28.80 -25.45 12.27
N GLU A 202 29.11 -25.96 13.46
CA GLU A 202 28.46 -27.14 14.07
C GLU A 202 26.94 -26.95 14.15
N SER A 203 26.16 -28.01 13.97
CA SER A 203 24.68 -27.95 13.91
C SER A 203 24.04 -27.37 15.18
N GLU A 204 24.64 -27.64 16.34
CA GLU A 204 24.21 -27.09 17.64
C GLU A 204 24.44 -25.58 17.73
N GLN A 205 25.61 -25.11 17.27
CA GLN A 205 25.94 -23.67 17.21
C GLN A 205 25.09 -22.93 16.17
N LEU A 206 24.74 -23.59 15.07
CA LEU A 206 23.85 -23.04 14.05
C LEU A 206 22.41 -22.91 14.59
N THR A 207 21.98 -23.86 15.41
CA THR A 207 20.69 -23.80 16.11
C THR A 207 20.69 -22.67 17.15
N SER A 208 21.72 -22.58 18.00
CA SER A 208 21.82 -21.52 19.01
C SER A 208 21.94 -20.12 18.41
N LEU A 209 22.59 -19.98 17.25
CA LEU A 209 22.58 -18.74 16.48
C LEU A 209 21.17 -18.37 16.05
N ASN A 210 20.41 -19.27 15.43
CA ASN A 210 19.04 -19.01 14.94
C ASN A 210 17.98 -18.91 16.06
N LEU A 211 18.33 -19.08 17.34
CA LEU A 211 17.40 -18.89 18.44
C LEU A 211 17.28 -17.40 18.82
N ASP A 212 18.39 -16.68 19.07
CA ASP A 212 18.31 -15.29 19.57
C ASP A 212 19.40 -14.34 19.01
N LYS A 213 20.69 -14.72 19.12
CA LYS A 213 21.82 -13.82 18.76
C LYS A 213 21.92 -13.48 17.27
N ALA A 214 21.40 -14.35 16.40
CA ALA A 214 21.36 -14.11 14.97
C ALA A 214 20.44 -12.92 14.61
N SER A 215 19.34 -12.72 15.34
CA SER A 215 18.34 -11.70 15.01
C SER A 215 18.91 -10.30 15.22
N THR A 216 19.61 -10.06 16.35
CA THR A 216 20.26 -8.78 16.64
C THR A 216 21.36 -8.48 15.61
N GLU A 217 22.28 -9.41 15.34
CA GLU A 217 23.35 -9.23 14.34
C GLU A 217 22.77 -9.01 12.93
N LEU A 218 21.68 -9.70 12.59
CA LEU A 218 20.98 -9.52 11.31
C LEU A 218 20.31 -8.16 11.22
N LEU A 219 19.64 -7.71 12.28
CA LEU A 219 19.00 -6.41 12.34
C LEU A 219 20.03 -5.28 12.16
N GLU A 220 21.15 -5.33 12.88
CA GLU A 220 22.24 -4.36 12.74
C GLU A 220 22.81 -4.35 11.31
N THR A 221 23.03 -5.54 10.73
CA THR A 221 23.52 -5.67 9.35
C THR A 221 22.54 -5.05 8.35
N LEU A 222 21.23 -5.34 8.49
CA LEU A 222 20.18 -4.80 7.63
C LEU A 222 20.07 -3.28 7.78
N LEU A 223 20.11 -2.77 9.01
CA LEU A 223 20.05 -1.34 9.29
C LEU A 223 21.17 -0.59 8.57
N VAL A 224 22.41 -1.06 8.69
CA VAL A 224 23.56 -0.40 8.03
C VAL A 224 23.48 -0.54 6.51
N LYS A 225 23.17 -1.73 6.00
CA LYS A 225 23.26 -2.05 4.58
C LYS A 225 22.11 -1.49 3.75
N ASP A 226 20.88 -1.67 4.23
CA ASP A 226 19.66 -1.44 3.44
C ASP A 226 18.87 -0.21 3.92
N TYR A 227 19.09 0.25 5.16
CA TYR A 227 18.42 1.43 5.74
C TYR A 227 19.36 2.62 6.08
N GLY A 228 20.64 2.54 5.73
CA GLY A 228 21.61 3.63 5.97
C GLY A 228 21.81 3.98 7.46
N GLY A 229 21.55 3.04 8.36
CA GLY A 229 21.61 3.22 9.82
C GLY A 229 20.38 3.93 10.42
N SER A 230 19.33 4.20 9.64
CA SER A 230 18.12 4.87 10.13
C SER A 230 17.07 3.86 10.60
N GLU A 231 16.83 3.81 11.91
CA GLU A 231 15.74 3.03 12.51
C GLU A 231 14.37 3.51 12.01
N GLU A 232 14.20 4.82 11.80
CA GLU A 232 12.96 5.40 11.26
C GLU A 232 12.65 4.87 9.86
N SER A 233 13.67 4.61 9.04
CA SER A 233 13.48 4.05 7.69
C SER A 233 13.00 2.60 7.73
N LEU A 234 13.48 1.81 8.70
CA LEU A 234 13.00 0.46 8.98
C LEU A 234 11.54 0.49 9.46
N LEU A 235 11.21 1.38 10.40
CA LEU A 235 9.84 1.56 10.88
C LEU A 235 8.91 2.06 9.76
N GLY A 236 9.41 2.88 8.85
CA GLY A 236 8.67 3.32 7.66
C GLY A 236 8.30 2.15 6.75
N GLU A 237 9.22 1.20 6.52
CA GLU A 237 8.92 -0.02 5.77
C GLU A 237 7.93 -0.93 6.51
N LEU A 238 8.07 -1.06 7.84
CA LEU A 238 7.13 -1.82 8.66
C LEU A 238 5.70 -1.26 8.55
N GLN A 239 5.54 0.06 8.64
CA GLN A 239 4.25 0.73 8.51
C GLN A 239 3.70 0.65 7.08
N PHE A 240 4.55 0.83 6.07
CA PHE A 240 4.15 0.67 4.67
C PHE A 240 3.59 -0.72 4.42
N ALA A 241 4.32 -1.76 4.85
CA ALA A 241 3.90 -3.16 4.69
C ALA A 241 2.60 -3.43 5.46
N PHE A 242 2.44 -2.87 6.66
CA PHE A 242 1.21 -3.01 7.43
C PHE A 242 -0.01 -2.39 6.73
N ILE A 243 0.14 -1.18 6.17
CA ILE A 243 -0.94 -0.48 5.47
C ILE A 243 -1.28 -1.18 4.14
N ALA A 244 -0.27 -1.54 3.34
CA ALA A 244 -0.44 -2.27 2.09
C ALA A 244 -1.10 -3.65 2.32
N PHE A 245 -0.81 -4.29 3.45
CA PHE A 245 -1.51 -5.51 3.88
C PHE A 245 -2.96 -5.23 4.29
N LEU A 246 -3.18 -4.35 5.27
CA LEU A 246 -4.49 -4.19 5.90
C LEU A 246 -5.50 -3.55 4.96
N MET A 247 -5.10 -2.49 4.27
CA MET A 247 -5.98 -1.72 3.37
C MET A 247 -5.86 -2.20 1.94
N GLY A 248 -4.64 -2.49 1.47
CA GLY A 248 -4.39 -2.93 0.10
C GLY A 248 -4.60 -4.43 -0.13
N GLN A 249 -4.86 -5.21 0.93
CA GLN A 249 -5.01 -6.67 0.88
C GLN A 249 -3.83 -7.39 0.19
N SER A 250 -2.64 -6.78 0.24
CA SER A 250 -1.43 -7.34 -0.34
C SER A 250 -0.90 -8.49 0.52
N LEU A 251 -0.72 -9.65 -0.10
CA LEU A 251 -0.17 -10.83 0.58
C LEU A 251 1.35 -10.74 0.68
N GLU A 252 2.02 -10.16 -0.31
CA GLU A 252 3.44 -9.82 -0.23
C GLU A 252 3.72 -8.88 0.95
N ALA A 253 2.89 -7.84 1.11
CA ALA A 253 2.99 -6.91 2.24
C ALA A 253 2.78 -7.60 3.59
N PHE A 254 1.81 -8.51 3.70
CA PHE A 254 1.59 -9.31 4.92
C PHE A 254 2.85 -10.10 5.31
N MET A 255 3.48 -10.74 4.33
CA MET A 255 4.65 -11.57 4.55
C MET A 255 5.87 -10.75 4.97
N GLN A 256 6.02 -9.54 4.41
CA GLN A 256 7.05 -8.61 4.83
C GLN A 256 6.80 -8.11 6.25
N TRP A 257 5.58 -7.63 6.54
CA TRP A 257 5.20 -7.16 7.86
C TRP A 257 5.46 -8.23 8.92
N LYS A 258 5.02 -9.47 8.67
CA LYS A 258 5.28 -10.62 9.56
C LYS A 258 6.77 -10.86 9.78
N SER A 259 7.58 -10.72 8.73
CA SER A 259 9.02 -11.00 8.78
C SER A 259 9.76 -9.91 9.56
N LEU A 260 9.39 -8.63 9.40
CA LEU A 260 9.89 -7.52 10.21
C LEU A 260 9.50 -7.64 11.68
N VAL A 261 8.23 -7.95 11.98
CA VAL A 261 7.77 -8.17 13.36
C VAL A 261 8.52 -9.34 14.00
N SER A 262 8.70 -10.45 13.28
CA SER A 262 9.44 -11.60 13.81
C SER A 262 10.91 -11.27 14.07
N LEU A 263 11.54 -10.47 13.20
CA LEU A 263 12.92 -10.01 13.39
C LEU A 263 13.03 -9.15 14.66
N LEU A 264 12.17 -8.14 14.80
CA LEU A 264 12.19 -7.21 15.94
C LEU A 264 11.92 -7.91 17.27
N LEU A 265 10.93 -8.82 17.31
CA LEU A 265 10.58 -9.57 18.53
C LEU A 265 11.56 -10.71 18.85
N GLY A 266 12.38 -11.12 17.89
CA GLY A 266 13.42 -12.13 18.07
C GLY A 266 14.77 -11.56 18.52
N CYS A 267 14.91 -10.23 18.64
CA CYS A 267 16.13 -9.60 19.14
C CYS A 267 16.15 -9.62 20.67
N THR A 268 17.33 -9.86 21.24
CA THR A 268 17.61 -9.74 22.68
C THR A 268 18.57 -8.58 22.93
N GLU A 269 18.43 -7.90 24.07
CA GLU A 269 19.34 -6.85 24.56
C GLU A 269 20.79 -7.33 24.73
#